data_AF-A0A382T3R6-F1
#
_entry.id   AF-A0A382T3R6-F1
#
_cell.length_a   1.000
_cell.length_b   1.000
_cell.length_c   1.000
_cell.angle_alpha   90.00
_cell.angle_beta   90.00
_cell.angle_gamma   90.00
#
_symmetry.space_group_name_H-M   'P 1'
#
loop_
_entity.id
_entity.type
_entity.pdbx_description
1 polymer ?
#
loop_
_entity_poly.entity_id
_entity_poly.type
_entity_poly.pdbx_seq_one_letter_code
_entity_poly.pdbx_strand_id
1 'polypeptide(L)'
;MKLTDLKWPDVDVLDRDVPVVMPIAAHEQHGRHMPLHTDSLLLGEVVRRVEEQMGDDALFAPLTWLGNSHHHMDFPGTLSAEPRVYLDLLNGLM
;
A
#
# COMPACT_ATOMS: atom_id res chain seq x y z
N MET A 1 -13.01 2.60 -6.27
CA MET A 1 -13.31 1.16 -6.12
C MET A 1 -12.14 0.44 -5.48
N LYS A 2 -12.34 -0.49 -4.54
CA LYS A 2 -11.26 -1.34 -4.00
C LYS A 2 -11.15 -2.64 -4.75
N LEU A 3 -9.95 -2.96 -5.22
CA LEU A 3 -9.67 -4.26 -5.81
C LEU A 3 -9.90 -5.41 -4.82
N THR A 4 -9.70 -5.18 -3.52
CA THR A 4 -9.91 -6.19 -2.46
C THR A 4 -11.37 -6.64 -2.29
N ASP A 5 -12.31 -5.84 -2.77
CA ASP A 5 -13.74 -6.04 -2.53
C ASP A 5 -14.45 -6.61 -3.78
N LEU A 6 -13.74 -6.63 -4.92
CA LEU A 6 -14.25 -7.11 -6.20
C LEU A 6 -13.95 -8.60 -6.41
N LYS A 7 -14.84 -9.29 -7.13
CA LYS A 7 -14.55 -10.63 -7.66
C LYS A 7 -13.88 -10.48 -9.01
N TRP A 8 -13.11 -11.49 -9.42
CA TRP A 8 -12.42 -11.44 -10.71
C TRP A 8 -13.32 -11.18 -11.93
N PRO A 9 -14.60 -11.64 -12.02
CA PRO A 9 -15.45 -11.29 -13.16
C PRO A 9 -15.86 -9.81 -13.14
N ASP A 10 -16.00 -9.20 -11.96
CA ASP A 10 -16.30 -7.77 -11.82
C ASP A 10 -15.10 -6.93 -12.30
N VAL A 11 -13.88 -7.42 -12.08
CA VAL A 11 -12.65 -6.81 -12.58
C VAL A 11 -12.49 -7.00 -14.10
N ASP A 12 -12.89 -8.14 -14.64
CA ASP A 12 -12.71 -8.47 -16.07
C ASP A 12 -13.50 -7.52 -16.99
N VAL A 13 -14.64 -7.00 -16.50
CA VAL A 13 -15.51 -6.08 -17.24
C VAL A 13 -15.19 -4.60 -17.00
N LEU A 14 -14.21 -4.27 -16.16
CA LEU A 14 -13.79 -2.88 -15.94
C LEU A 14 -13.14 -2.29 -17.21
N ASP A 15 -13.33 -0.99 -17.39
CA ASP A 15 -12.60 -0.25 -18.39
C ASP A 15 -11.09 -0.31 -18.09
N ARG A 16 -10.29 -0.66 -19.10
CA ARG A 16 -8.84 -0.84 -18.98
C ARG A 16 -8.11 0.50 -18.88
N ASP A 17 -8.78 1.62 -19.19
CA ASP A 17 -8.25 2.97 -19.03
C ASP A 17 -8.43 3.51 -17.60
N VAL A 18 -9.14 2.80 -16.71
CA VAL A 18 -9.28 3.20 -15.30
C VAL A 18 -7.91 3.14 -14.62
N PRO A 19 -7.42 4.25 -14.03
CA PRO A 19 -6.14 4.27 -13.37
C PRO A 19 -6.14 3.40 -12.11
N VAL A 20 -5.03 2.68 -11.90
CA VAL A 20 -4.78 1.90 -10.69
C VAL A 20 -3.93 2.70 -9.72
N VAL A 21 -4.43 2.90 -8.50
CA VAL A 21 -3.68 3.50 -7.39
C VAL A 21 -3.06 2.38 -6.56
N MET A 22 -1.73 2.40 -6.43
CA MET A 22 -0.96 1.45 -5.63
C MET A 22 -0.55 2.11 -4.30
N PRO A 23 -1.20 1.79 -3.16
CA PRO A 23 -0.85 2.40 -1.89
C PRO A 23 0.38 1.72 -1.28
N ILE A 24 1.44 2.48 -1.07
CA ILE A 24 2.73 1.99 -0.58
C ILE A 24 3.10 2.63 0.77
N ALA A 25 3.39 1.80 1.77
CA ALA A 25 3.73 2.21 3.14
C ALA A 25 4.90 1.37 3.72
N ALA A 26 5.09 1.40 5.05
CA ALA A 26 6.09 0.63 5.76
C ALA A 26 5.61 0.08 7.12
N HIS A 27 6.48 -0.72 7.76
CA HIS A 27 6.39 -1.17 9.15
C HIS A 27 7.71 -0.89 9.87
N GLU A 28 7.80 0.27 10.51
CA GLU A 28 9.05 0.85 11.01
C GLU A 28 8.89 1.65 12.30
N GLN A 29 10.02 1.98 12.91
CA GLN A 29 10.12 2.77 14.13
C GLN A 29 9.60 4.22 13.96
N HIS A 30 8.71 4.67 14.84
CA HIS A 30 8.19 6.04 14.89
C HIS A 30 8.32 6.71 16.28
N GLY A 31 9.43 6.46 16.96
CA GLY A 31 9.70 7.01 18.29
C GLY A 31 8.98 6.25 19.40
N ARG A 32 9.08 6.77 20.63
CA ARG A 32 8.56 6.08 21.83
C ARG A 32 7.03 6.08 21.98
N HIS A 33 6.32 6.78 21.11
CA HIS A 33 4.92 7.16 21.34
C HIS A 33 3.97 6.72 20.22
N MET A 34 4.49 6.20 19.11
CA MET A 34 3.69 5.75 17.97
C MET A 34 3.89 4.26 17.71
N PRO A 35 2.87 3.55 17.19
CA PRO A 35 3.01 2.16 16.76
C PRO A 35 3.96 1.99 15.56
N LEU A 36 4.52 0.79 15.41
CA LEU A 36 5.38 0.44 14.26
C LEU A 36 4.65 0.43 12.91
N HIS A 37 3.32 0.41 12.92
CA HIS A 37 2.49 0.33 11.72
C HIS A 37 1.87 1.68 11.31
N THR A 38 2.44 2.78 11.81
CA THR A 38 1.88 4.13 11.64
C THR A 38 1.67 4.48 10.17
N ASP A 39 2.65 4.22 9.31
CA ASP A 39 2.55 4.54 7.88
C ASP A 39 1.36 3.86 7.22
N SER A 40 1.16 2.57 7.49
CA SER A 40 0.06 1.80 6.90
C SER A 40 -1.31 2.23 7.46
N LEU A 41 -1.38 2.59 8.75
CA LEU A 41 -2.61 3.11 9.36
C LEU A 41 -3.00 4.46 8.74
N LEU A 42 -2.04 5.38 8.60
CA LEU A 42 -2.27 6.70 8.02
C LEU A 42 -2.65 6.60 6.54
N LEU A 43 -1.89 5.84 5.75
CA LEU A 43 -2.17 5.67 4.34
C LEU A 43 -3.49 4.94 4.11
N GLY A 44 -3.82 3.92 4.91
CA GLY A 44 -5.10 3.23 4.83
C GLY A 44 -6.29 4.17 5.00
N GLU A 45 -6.20 5.13 5.94
CA GLU A 45 -7.24 6.14 6.14
C GLU A 45 -7.28 7.17 5.01
N VAL A 46 -6.13 7.58 4.46
CA VAL A 46 -6.08 8.44 3.26
C VAL A 46 -6.77 7.75 2.09
N VAL A 47 -6.42 6.50 1.80
CA VAL A 47 -7.04 5.70 0.72
C VAL A 47 -8.53 5.58 0.93
N ARG A 48 -8.99 5.24 2.14
CA ARG A 48 -10.43 5.13 2.46
C ARG A 48 -11.20 6.40 2.12
N ARG A 49 -10.67 7.57 2.51
CA ARG A 49 -11.33 8.87 2.24
C ARG A 49 -11.26 9.30 0.78
N VAL A 50 -10.13 9.06 0.11
CA VAL A 50 -9.94 9.42 -1.29
C VAL A 50 -10.82 8.56 -2.19
N GLU A 51 -10.91 7.27 -1.90
CA GLU A 51 -11.78 6.37 -2.65
C GLU A 51 -13.25 6.78 -2.56
N GLU A 52 -13.74 7.15 -1.38
CA GLU A 52 -15.11 7.66 -1.19
C GLU A 52 -15.42 8.88 -2.07
N GLN A 53 -14.40 9.65 -2.45
CA GLN A 53 -14.54 10.82 -3.32
C GLN A 53 -14.36 10.49 -4.81
N MET A 54 -13.48 9.56 -5.13
CA MET A 54 -13.13 9.18 -6.50
C MET A 54 -14.16 8.21 -7.13
N GLY A 55 -14.87 7.42 -6.32
CA GLY A 55 -15.85 6.46 -6.82
C GLY A 55 -15.22 5.47 -7.82
N ASP A 56 -15.74 5.48 -9.05
CA ASP A 56 -15.33 4.57 -10.13
C ASP A 56 -14.19 5.13 -11.01
N ASP A 57 -13.74 6.36 -10.75
CA ASP A 57 -12.67 7.02 -11.52
C ASP A 57 -11.27 6.43 -11.22
N ALA A 58 -11.12 5.59 -10.20
CA ALA A 58 -9.91 4.82 -9.95
C ALA A 58 -10.15 3.50 -9.22
N LEU A 59 -9.26 2.55 -9.49
CA LEU A 59 -9.17 1.27 -8.81
C LEU A 59 -8.02 1.30 -7.80
N PHE A 60 -8.33 1.12 -6.53
CA PHE A 60 -7.34 1.09 -5.45
C PHE A 60 -6.90 -0.36 -5.21
N ALA A 61 -5.61 -0.62 -5.42
CA ALA A 61 -5.00 -1.91 -5.12
C ALA A 61 -4.83 -2.11 -3.60
N PRO A 62 -4.57 -3.35 -3.14
CA PRO A 62 -4.27 -3.61 -1.74
C PRO A 62 -3.08 -2.77 -1.24
N LEU A 63 -3.18 -2.23 -0.02
CA LEU A 63 -2.09 -1.51 0.61
C LEU A 63 -0.88 -2.44 0.81
N THR A 64 0.29 -2.03 0.32
CA THR A 64 1.55 -2.74 0.53
C THR A 64 2.23 -2.19 1.78
N TRP A 65 2.12 -2.92 2.89
CA TRP A 65 2.68 -2.52 4.18
C TRP A 65 4.19 -2.77 4.27
N LEU A 66 4.71 -3.71 3.48
CA LEU A 66 6.14 -4.02 3.46
C LEU A 66 6.85 -2.94 2.63
N GLY A 67 7.79 -2.25 3.26
CA GLY A 67 8.60 -1.20 2.64
C GLY A 67 10.10 -1.48 2.70
N ASN A 68 10.88 -0.46 2.34
CA ASN A 68 12.33 -0.42 2.55
C ASN A 68 12.68 0.58 3.67
N SER A 69 12.80 0.06 4.87
CA SER A 69 13.05 0.81 6.12
C SER A 69 14.35 0.36 6.78
N HIS A 70 15.36 -0.03 5.99
CA HIS A 70 16.62 -0.59 6.50
C HIS A 70 17.34 0.34 7.49
N HIS A 71 17.17 1.66 7.32
CA HIS A 71 17.72 2.67 8.22
C HIS A 71 17.04 2.70 9.62
N HIS A 72 15.93 1.98 9.79
CA HIS A 72 15.24 1.78 11.08
C HIS A 72 15.52 0.41 11.73
N MET A 73 16.41 -0.41 11.15
CA MET A 73 16.67 -1.78 11.65
C MET A 73 17.40 -1.86 12.98
N ASP A 74 18.05 -0.77 13.43
CA ASP A 74 18.64 -0.67 14.77
C ASP A 74 17.57 -0.65 15.88
N PHE A 75 16.30 -0.47 15.52
CA PHE A 75 15.18 -0.47 16.45
C PHE A 75 14.38 -1.79 16.35
N PRO A 76 14.08 -2.45 17.48
CA PRO A 76 13.40 -3.73 17.47
C PRO A 76 11.97 -3.60 16.92
N GLY A 77 11.59 -4.55 16.06
CA GLY A 77 10.24 -4.66 15.50
C GLY A 77 10.07 -4.11 14.08
N THR A 78 11.03 -3.33 13.56
CA THR A 78 11.04 -2.93 12.13
C THR A 78 11.06 -4.16 11.23
N LEU A 79 10.20 -4.19 10.20
CA LEU A 79 10.19 -5.20 9.15
C LEU A 79 10.47 -4.52 7.82
N SER A 80 11.61 -4.84 7.20
CA SER A 80 12.06 -4.18 5.97
C SER A 80 12.50 -5.20 4.92
N ALA A 81 12.13 -4.95 3.66
CA ALA A 81 12.75 -5.58 2.51
C ALA A 81 14.10 -4.93 2.18
N GLU A 82 15.03 -5.67 1.60
CA GLU A 82 16.31 -5.14 1.06
C GLU A 82 16.02 -4.25 -0.16
N PRO A 83 16.76 -3.15 -0.38
CA PRO A 83 16.42 -2.17 -1.41
C PRO A 83 16.19 -2.77 -2.81
N ARG A 84 17.04 -3.70 -3.27
CA ARG A 84 16.89 -4.29 -4.60
C ARG A 84 15.70 -5.24 -4.65
N VAL A 85 15.56 -6.09 -3.64
CA VAL A 85 14.41 -7.02 -3.55
C VAL A 85 13.09 -6.24 -3.52
N TYR A 86 13.05 -5.11 -2.81
CA TYR A 86 11.87 -4.25 -2.75
C TYR A 86 11.53 -3.62 -4.10
N LEU A 87 12.54 -3.11 -4.81
CA LEU A 87 12.34 -2.58 -6.16
C LEU A 87 11.88 -3.66 -7.14
N ASP A 88 12.47 -4.85 -7.08
CA ASP A 88 12.07 -5.99 -7.92
C ASP A 88 10.63 -6.41 -7.64
N LEU A 89 10.21 -6.41 -6.37
CA LEU A 89 8.83 -6.67 -5.96
C LEU A 89 7.86 -5.63 -6.56
N LEU A 90 8.16 -4.34 -6.43
CA LEU A 90 7.32 -3.27 -6.99
C LEU A 90 7.25 -3.33 -8.51
N ASN A 91 8.38 -3.58 -9.18
CA ASN A 91 8.44 -3.75 -10.63
C ASN A 91 7.65 -4.98 -11.09
N GLY A 92 7.64 -6.06 -10.31
CA GLY A 92 6.86 -7.26 -10.61
C GLY A 92 5.35 -7.11 -10.37
N LEU A 93 4.91 -6.05 -9.70
CA LEU A 93 3.49 -5.72 -9.47
C LEU A 93 2.91 -4.81 -10.57
N MET A 94 3.76 -4.16 -11.36
CA MET A 94 3.39 -3.27 -12.48
C MET A 94 3.39 -4.04 -13.81
#